data_AF-A0A942LAX3-F1
#
_entry.id   AF-A0A942LAX3-F1
#
_cell.length_a   1.000
_cell.length_b   1.000
_cell.length_c   1.000
_cell.angle_alpha   90.00
_cell.angle_beta   90.00
_cell.angle_gamma   90.00
#
_symmetry.space_group_name_H-M   'P 1'
#
loop_
_entity.id
_entity.type
_entity.pdbx_description
1 polymer ?
#
loop_
_entity_poly.entity_id
_entity_poly.type
_entity_poly.pdbx_seq_one_letter_code
_entity_poly.pdbx_strand_id
1 'polypeptide(L)'
;MIGIFSLGILRNQQVAKLLDDRLRYINAFRSHAGLSAVAGWGCKPNVKRVKVYAEKHDLALLRLEDGFLRSYSTGDTSPPLSMVVDDRGIYYDSTQPSALEALLASDVDVLNGMADDVGGAKGLLLTHRLSKYNHAPDWIRDPGSFDSFPALRQEGLDVERAVKRVLVVDQTAGDMSVALGGANADTFVSMLAAARGENPGATIYVKTHPEVTSGRKGGYLTAEQNGVV
;
A
#
# COMPACT_ATOMS: atom_id res chain seq x y z
N MET A 1 25.69 8.56 3.80
CA MET A 1 25.40 9.09 2.45
C MET A 1 24.94 7.94 1.59
N ILE A 2 23.74 8.05 1.04
CA ILE A 2 23.07 6.98 0.32
C ILE A 2 23.11 7.27 -1.19
N GLY A 3 23.56 6.28 -1.97
CA GLY A 3 23.58 6.35 -3.42
C GLY A 3 22.22 5.99 -4.03
N ILE A 4 21.76 6.73 -5.03
CA ILE A 4 20.50 6.46 -5.74
C ILE A 4 20.66 6.55 -7.26
N PHE A 5 19.86 5.76 -7.98
CA PHE A 5 19.85 5.70 -9.45
C PHE A 5 18.65 6.41 -10.08
N SER A 6 17.72 6.89 -9.26
CA SER A 6 16.46 7.51 -9.69
C SER A 6 16.47 9.01 -9.40
N LEU A 7 16.31 9.83 -10.45
CA LEU A 7 16.11 11.27 -10.29
C LEU A 7 14.81 11.59 -9.56
N GLY A 8 13.79 10.71 -9.64
CA GLY A 8 12.54 10.89 -8.89
C GLY A 8 12.76 10.80 -7.39
N ILE A 9 13.59 9.84 -6.94
CA ILE A 9 13.99 9.74 -5.53
C ILE A 9 14.81 10.97 -5.12
N LEU A 10 15.78 11.39 -5.97
CA LEU A 10 16.63 12.55 -5.67
C LEU A 10 15.84 13.85 -5.51
N ARG A 11 14.84 14.07 -6.39
CA ARG A 11 14.04 15.29 -6.42
C ARG A 11 13.01 15.35 -5.30
N ASN A 12 12.64 14.22 -4.72
CA ASN A 12 11.71 14.17 -3.60
C ASN A 12 12.44 14.56 -2.30
N GLN A 13 12.29 15.83 -1.91
CA GLN A 13 12.93 16.36 -0.70
C GLN A 13 12.50 15.65 0.59
N GLN A 14 11.32 15.04 0.64
CA GLN A 14 10.89 14.29 1.83
C GLN A 14 11.65 12.98 2.00
N VAL A 15 12.11 12.35 0.91
CA VAL A 15 12.86 11.09 1.02
C VAL A 15 14.16 11.28 1.77
N ALA A 16 14.93 12.34 1.45
CA ALA A 16 16.17 12.64 2.16
C ALA A 16 15.93 12.98 3.64
N LYS A 17 14.83 13.69 3.95
CA LYS A 17 14.45 14.01 5.34
C LYS A 17 14.04 12.78 6.13
N LEU A 18 13.22 11.90 5.54
CA LEU A 18 12.74 10.68 6.19
C LEU A 18 13.83 9.61 6.34
N LEU A 19 14.85 9.61 5.48
CA LEU A 19 16.04 8.77 5.63
C LEU A 19 17.03 9.31 6.67
N ASP A 20 16.89 10.58 7.07
CA ASP A 20 17.88 11.29 7.87
C ASP A 20 19.32 11.17 7.33
N ASP A 21 19.48 11.14 6.00
CA ASP A 21 20.78 11.05 5.33
C ASP A 21 20.80 11.83 4.01
N ARG A 22 21.99 12.18 3.56
CA ARG A 22 22.25 12.82 2.27
C ARG A 22 22.14 11.80 1.14
N LEU A 23 21.38 12.17 0.12
CA LEU A 23 21.26 11.42 -1.12
C LEU A 23 22.26 11.91 -2.17
N ARG A 24 22.85 10.97 -2.91
CA ARG A 24 23.70 11.26 -4.07
C ARG A 24 23.23 10.45 -5.26
N TYR A 25 22.98 11.12 -6.38
CA TYR A 25 22.80 10.41 -7.64
C TYR A 25 24.11 9.76 -8.08
N ILE A 26 24.08 8.48 -8.40
CA ILE A 26 25.26 7.69 -8.77
C ILE A 26 25.09 7.04 -10.14
N ASN A 27 26.21 6.92 -10.84
CA ASN A 27 26.29 6.25 -12.14
C ASN A 27 26.70 4.78 -11.94
N ALA A 28 25.95 3.83 -12.52
CA ALA A 28 26.20 2.40 -12.35
C ALA A 28 27.57 1.92 -12.86
N PHE A 29 28.21 2.69 -13.74
CA PHE A 29 29.48 2.34 -14.37
C PHE A 29 30.71 2.89 -13.63
N ARG A 30 30.53 3.62 -12.51
CA ARG A 30 31.63 4.22 -11.75
C ARG A 30 31.59 3.78 -10.30
N SER A 31 32.76 3.58 -9.70
CA SER A 31 32.87 3.47 -8.25
C SER A 31 32.70 4.84 -7.60
N HIS A 32 32.02 4.89 -6.46
CA HIS A 32 31.78 6.11 -5.71
C HIS A 32 32.22 5.90 -4.26
N ALA A 33 33.20 6.68 -3.81
CA ALA A 33 33.67 6.63 -2.43
C ALA A 33 32.71 7.31 -1.45
N GLY A 34 32.71 6.84 -0.20
CA GLY A 34 31.96 7.43 0.91
C GLY A 34 30.46 7.13 0.92
N LEU A 35 30.01 6.09 0.21
CA LEU A 35 28.65 5.59 0.31
C LEU A 35 28.54 4.61 1.48
N SER A 36 27.48 4.74 2.28
CA SER A 36 27.12 3.77 3.32
C SER A 36 26.12 2.72 2.84
N ALA A 37 25.32 3.07 1.83
CA ALA A 37 24.32 2.18 1.22
C ALA A 37 23.93 2.69 -0.17
N VAL A 38 23.17 1.89 -0.91
CA VAL A 38 22.42 2.31 -2.10
C VAL A 38 20.92 2.03 -1.91
N ALA A 39 20.08 2.91 -2.45
CA ALA A 39 18.63 2.79 -2.30
C ALA A 39 17.87 2.71 -3.63
N GLY A 40 16.80 1.91 -3.62
CA GLY A 40 15.84 1.75 -4.70
C GLY A 40 14.41 1.79 -4.17
N TRP A 41 13.44 2.09 -5.04
CA TRP A 41 12.03 2.14 -4.63
C TRP A 41 11.34 0.80 -4.88
N GLY A 42 11.04 0.08 -3.81
CA GLY A 42 10.39 -1.23 -3.84
C GLY A 42 11.16 -2.27 -4.67
N CYS A 43 10.41 -3.06 -5.45
CA CYS A 43 10.94 -4.08 -6.36
C CYS A 43 10.76 -3.70 -7.84
N LYS A 44 10.76 -2.41 -8.16
CA LYS A 44 10.63 -1.93 -9.55
C LYS A 44 11.78 -2.46 -10.44
N PRO A 45 11.60 -2.62 -11.77
CA PRO A 45 12.63 -3.19 -12.65
C PRO A 45 13.99 -2.48 -12.57
N ASN A 46 14.01 -1.17 -12.32
CA ASN A 46 15.24 -0.40 -12.16
C ASN A 46 16.02 -0.75 -10.88
N VAL A 47 15.36 -1.32 -9.85
CA VAL A 47 16.00 -1.77 -8.61
C VAL A 47 16.94 -2.96 -8.85
N LYS A 48 16.75 -3.74 -9.92
CA LYS A 48 17.70 -4.80 -10.33
C LYS A 48 19.12 -4.25 -10.50
N ARG A 49 19.27 -3.06 -11.10
CA ARG A 49 20.58 -2.42 -11.28
C ARG A 49 21.16 -1.91 -9.96
N VAL A 50 20.31 -1.47 -9.03
CA VAL A 50 20.71 -1.04 -7.70
C VAL A 50 21.28 -2.24 -6.93
N LYS A 51 20.60 -3.39 -6.97
CA LYS A 51 21.06 -4.65 -6.36
C LYS A 51 22.42 -5.09 -6.90
N VAL A 52 22.58 -5.16 -8.23
CA VAL A 52 23.86 -5.54 -8.86
C VAL A 52 25.00 -4.59 -8.45
N TYR A 53 24.72 -3.29 -8.36
CA TYR A 53 25.72 -2.32 -7.89
C TYR A 53 26.06 -2.52 -6.41
N ALA A 54 25.06 -2.75 -5.57
CA ALA A 54 25.23 -3.00 -4.14
C ALA A 54 26.16 -4.20 -3.90
N GLU A 55 25.87 -5.33 -4.57
CA GLU A 55 26.65 -6.57 -4.49
C GLU A 55 28.10 -6.37 -4.99
N LYS A 56 28.27 -5.68 -6.13
CA LYS A 56 29.61 -5.43 -6.70
C LYS A 56 30.50 -4.56 -5.80
N HIS A 57 29.89 -3.68 -5.03
CA HIS A 57 30.59 -2.67 -4.23
C HIS A 57 30.53 -2.93 -2.72
N ASP A 58 30.00 -4.09 -2.31
CA ASP A 58 29.82 -4.48 -0.90
C ASP A 58 29.07 -3.40 -0.08
N LEU A 59 27.94 -2.95 -0.63
CA LEU A 59 27.07 -1.94 -0.02
C LEU A 59 25.73 -2.54 0.37
N ALA A 60 25.13 -2.05 1.46
CA ALA A 60 23.76 -2.38 1.81
C ALA A 60 22.78 -1.87 0.73
N LEU A 61 21.76 -2.68 0.42
CA LEU A 61 20.64 -2.30 -0.44
C LEU A 61 19.43 -1.92 0.43
N LEU A 62 19.02 -0.66 0.37
CA LEU A 62 17.79 -0.18 1.00
C LEU A 62 16.65 -0.17 -0.01
N ARG A 63 15.56 -0.88 0.28
CA ARG A 63 14.30 -0.79 -0.47
C ARG A 63 13.37 0.18 0.25
N LEU A 64 12.99 1.22 -0.47
CA LEU A 64 12.11 2.29 0.01
C LEU A 64 10.68 2.07 -0.46
N GLU A 65 9.70 2.38 0.38
CA GLU A 65 8.29 2.50 -0.02
C GLU A 65 7.59 3.57 0.83
N ASP A 66 6.46 4.08 0.35
CA ASP A 66 5.51 4.83 1.16
C ASP A 66 5.17 4.07 2.46
N GLY A 67 5.12 4.80 3.58
CA GLY A 67 4.67 4.24 4.84
C GLY A 67 3.17 3.96 4.86
N PHE A 68 2.73 3.17 5.85
CA PHE A 68 1.33 2.78 6.00
C PHE A 68 0.39 3.95 6.27
N LEU A 69 0.89 5.01 6.94
CA LEU A 69 0.23 6.31 7.09
C LEU A 69 0.98 7.35 6.25
N ARG A 70 0.60 7.51 4.99
CA ARG A 70 1.43 8.23 4.02
C ARG A 70 1.16 9.72 3.99
N SER A 71 -0.06 10.15 3.68
CA SER A 71 -0.33 11.56 3.35
C SER A 71 -1.82 11.92 3.38
N TYR A 72 -2.15 13.21 3.18
CA TYR A 72 -3.54 13.64 3.01
C TYR A 72 -4.17 13.05 1.73
N SER A 73 -3.57 13.29 0.55
CA SER A 73 -4.08 12.75 -0.71
C SER A 73 -3.06 11.90 -1.47
N THR A 74 -3.50 11.28 -2.58
CA THR A 74 -2.61 10.57 -3.51
C THR A 74 -1.89 11.56 -4.44
N GLY A 75 -0.76 11.14 -5.02
CA GLY A 75 -0.05 11.92 -6.04
C GLY A 75 0.95 12.95 -5.48
N ASP A 76 1.50 13.76 -6.39
CA ASP A 76 2.71 14.55 -6.15
C ASP A 76 2.50 15.79 -5.26
N THR A 77 1.26 16.28 -5.15
CA THR A 77 0.91 17.44 -4.31
C THR A 77 0.77 17.08 -2.82
N SER A 78 0.84 15.80 -2.49
CA SER A 78 0.76 15.29 -1.13
C SER A 78 1.97 14.38 -0.86
N PRO A 79 3.10 14.95 -0.44
CA PRO A 79 4.33 14.19 -0.25
C PRO A 79 4.20 13.26 0.98
N PRO A 80 5.00 12.18 1.05
CA PRO A 80 4.91 11.21 2.14
C PRO A 80 5.35 11.84 3.47
N LEU A 81 4.60 11.54 4.53
CA LEU A 81 4.87 11.87 5.93
C LEU A 81 5.57 10.72 6.66
N SER A 82 5.49 9.52 6.11
CA SER A 82 6.20 8.34 6.59
C SER A 82 6.67 7.48 5.43
N MET A 83 7.69 6.68 5.67
CA MET A 83 8.34 5.84 4.65
C MET A 83 8.87 4.56 5.29
N VAL A 84 8.74 3.45 4.57
CA VAL A 84 9.39 2.20 4.90
C VAL A 84 10.81 2.21 4.33
N VAL A 85 11.77 1.79 5.15
CA VAL A 85 13.16 1.57 4.76
C VAL A 85 13.49 0.13 5.16
N ASP A 86 13.63 -0.75 4.18
CA ASP A 86 13.88 -2.18 4.41
C ASP A 86 15.25 -2.55 3.83
N ASP A 87 16.13 -3.10 4.67
CA ASP A 87 17.51 -3.47 4.33
C ASP A 87 17.66 -4.97 4.01
N ARG A 88 16.57 -5.75 4.05
CA ARG A 88 16.57 -7.19 3.74
C ARG A 88 15.76 -7.49 2.48
N GLY A 89 14.52 -7.04 2.46
CA GLY A 89 13.52 -7.32 1.44
C GLY A 89 12.62 -6.12 1.25
N ILE A 90 11.32 -6.35 1.15
CA ILE A 90 10.28 -5.33 1.29
C ILE A 90 8.98 -6.03 1.73
N TYR A 91 8.18 -5.38 2.58
CA TYR A 91 7.05 -6.01 3.29
C TYR A 91 5.99 -6.74 2.43
N TYR A 92 5.86 -6.40 1.14
CA TYR A 92 4.88 -7.00 0.25
C TYR A 92 5.45 -8.14 -0.60
N ASP A 93 6.75 -8.40 -0.52
CA ASP A 93 7.41 -9.43 -1.30
C ASP A 93 7.51 -10.72 -0.49
N SER A 94 6.63 -11.68 -0.77
CA SER A 94 6.61 -12.98 -0.09
C SER A 94 7.60 -13.99 -0.68
N THR A 95 8.40 -13.59 -1.68
CA THR A 95 9.38 -14.48 -2.32
C THR A 95 10.74 -14.52 -1.62
N GLN A 96 10.96 -13.61 -0.66
CA GLN A 96 12.19 -13.50 0.13
C GLN A 96 11.89 -12.85 1.49
N PRO A 97 12.73 -13.06 2.51
CA PRO A 97 12.54 -12.41 3.81
C PRO A 97 12.59 -10.88 3.74
N SER A 98 11.76 -10.24 4.57
CA SER A 98 11.77 -8.78 4.77
C SER A 98 12.23 -8.40 6.18
N ALA A 99 12.62 -7.15 6.40
CA ALA A 99 12.96 -6.67 7.74
C ALA A 99 11.74 -6.74 8.68
N LEU A 100 10.55 -6.44 8.17
CA LEU A 100 9.30 -6.57 8.92
C LEU A 100 9.00 -8.03 9.30
N GLU A 101 9.15 -8.97 8.36
CA GLU A 101 8.95 -10.39 8.64
C GLU A 101 9.93 -10.88 9.71
N ALA A 102 11.22 -10.51 9.60
CA ALA A 102 12.22 -10.87 10.58
C ALA A 102 11.94 -10.28 11.97
N LEU A 103 11.43 -9.05 12.03
CA LEU A 103 11.01 -8.42 13.29
C LEU A 103 9.85 -9.20 13.93
N LEU A 104 8.81 -9.52 13.15
CA LEU A 104 7.62 -10.25 13.61
C LEU A 104 7.91 -11.70 14.00
N ALA A 105 8.91 -12.32 13.39
CA ALA A 105 9.34 -13.68 13.70
C ALA A 105 10.39 -13.77 14.83
N SER A 106 10.85 -12.64 15.36
CA SER A 106 11.86 -12.61 16.41
C SER A 106 11.25 -12.77 17.81
N ASP A 107 12.07 -13.16 18.78
CA ASP A 107 11.70 -13.18 20.21
C ASP A 107 11.70 -11.78 20.87
N VAL A 108 11.90 -10.72 20.08
CA VAL A 108 11.92 -9.34 20.58
C VAL A 108 10.50 -8.92 20.94
N ASP A 109 10.30 -8.48 22.19
CA ASP A 109 9.10 -7.75 22.56
C ASP A 109 9.15 -6.35 21.94
N VAL A 110 8.56 -6.23 20.74
CA VAL A 110 8.49 -4.98 19.98
C VAL A 110 7.64 -3.90 20.65
N LEU A 111 6.87 -4.25 21.69
CA LEU A 111 6.04 -3.32 22.45
C LEU A 111 6.69 -2.89 23.78
N ASN A 112 7.81 -3.50 24.16
CA ASN A 112 8.47 -3.23 25.42
C ASN A 112 8.81 -1.72 25.53
N GLY A 113 8.29 -1.08 26.58
CA GLY A 113 8.48 0.35 26.83
C GLY A 113 7.65 1.30 25.95
N MET A 114 6.82 0.79 25.03
CA MET A 114 5.98 1.61 24.13
C MET A 114 4.53 1.11 23.98
N ALA A 115 4.09 0.15 24.79
CA ALA A 115 2.75 -0.42 24.69
C ALA A 115 1.63 0.64 24.82
N ASP A 116 1.77 1.59 25.75
CA ASP A 116 0.82 2.68 25.94
C ASP A 116 0.80 3.64 24.74
N ASP A 117 1.97 3.96 24.19
CA ASP A 117 2.09 4.80 22.99
C ASP A 117 1.46 4.13 21.77
N VAL A 118 1.66 2.82 21.59
CA VAL A 118 1.04 2.03 20.51
C VAL A 118 -0.48 1.98 20.69
N GLY A 119 -0.96 1.80 21.94
CA GLY A 119 -2.38 1.86 22.27
C GLY A 119 -3.00 3.22 21.94
N GLY A 120 -2.33 4.31 22.34
CA GLY A 120 -2.73 5.68 22.05
C GLY A 120 -2.74 5.99 20.56
N ALA A 121 -1.68 5.61 19.82
CA ALA A 121 -1.59 5.77 18.38
C ALA A 121 -2.70 5.01 17.66
N LYS A 122 -2.97 3.76 18.04
CA LYS A 122 -4.10 2.98 17.51
C LYS A 122 -5.45 3.65 17.82
N GLY A 123 -5.62 4.19 19.02
CA GLY A 123 -6.81 4.95 19.42
C GLY A 123 -7.03 6.20 18.55
N LEU A 124 -5.95 6.94 18.24
CA LEU A 124 -5.98 8.09 17.34
C LEU A 124 -6.31 7.68 15.90
N LEU A 125 -5.69 6.61 15.38
CA LEU A 125 -6.00 6.09 14.04
C LEU A 125 -7.50 5.78 13.89
N LEU A 126 -8.09 5.13 14.89
CA LEU A 126 -9.51 4.75 14.86
C LEU A 126 -10.44 5.95 15.07
N THR A 127 -10.15 6.79 16.07
CA THR A 127 -10.96 7.97 16.40
C THR A 127 -11.02 8.97 15.24
N HIS A 128 -9.87 9.20 14.59
CA HIS A 128 -9.76 10.14 13.47
C HIS A 128 -9.89 9.47 12.09
N ARG A 129 -10.21 8.17 12.05
CA ARG A 129 -10.40 7.37 10.82
C ARG A 129 -9.23 7.51 9.83
N LEU A 130 -8.02 7.55 10.37
CA LEU A 130 -6.81 7.72 9.57
C LEU A 130 -6.51 6.45 8.77
N SER A 131 -6.03 6.63 7.55
CA SER A 131 -5.62 5.57 6.62
C SER A 131 -4.38 5.99 5.82
N LYS A 132 -3.96 5.19 4.82
CA LYS A 132 -2.80 5.53 3.97
C LYS A 132 -2.97 6.91 3.30
N TYR A 133 -4.20 7.19 2.85
CA TYR A 133 -4.62 8.49 2.31
C TYR A 133 -5.89 8.96 3.05
N ASN A 134 -5.95 10.25 3.38
CA ASN A 134 -6.90 10.84 4.33
C ASN A 134 -7.78 11.95 3.71
N HIS A 135 -8.03 11.88 2.40
CA HIS A 135 -8.83 12.85 1.63
C HIS A 135 -10.22 12.32 1.28
N ALA A 136 -10.50 11.05 1.57
CA ALA A 136 -11.81 10.47 1.31
C ALA A 136 -12.83 11.14 2.23
N PRO A 137 -13.99 11.59 1.70
CA PRO A 137 -15.04 12.11 2.55
C PRO A 137 -15.55 11.01 3.49
N ASP A 138 -15.96 11.42 4.69
CA ASP A 138 -16.62 10.52 5.61
C ASP A 138 -17.90 9.97 4.96
N TRP A 139 -18.16 8.69 5.22
CA TRP A 139 -19.46 8.11 4.96
C TRP A 139 -20.45 8.68 5.99
N ILE A 140 -21.04 9.83 5.69
CA ILE A 140 -22.09 10.41 6.52
C ILE A 140 -23.40 9.71 6.14
N ARG A 141 -23.88 8.84 7.05
CA ARG A 141 -25.32 8.54 7.12
C ARG A 141 -26.00 9.80 7.61
N ASP A 142 -26.49 10.65 6.71
CA ASP A 142 -27.39 11.73 7.12
C ASP A 142 -28.67 11.07 7.68
N PRO A 143 -29.02 11.29 8.96
CA PRO A 143 -30.21 10.70 9.58
C PRO A 143 -31.54 11.15 8.93
N GLY A 144 -31.51 12.18 8.07
CA GLY A 144 -32.66 12.65 7.30
C GLY A 144 -32.64 12.26 5.82
N SER A 145 -31.52 11.76 5.29
CA SER A 145 -31.43 11.28 3.91
C SER A 145 -31.32 9.75 3.94
N PHE A 146 -32.46 9.07 3.98
CA PHE A 146 -32.48 7.64 3.65
C PHE A 146 -32.11 7.36 2.18
N ASP A 147 -31.90 8.42 1.38
CA ASP A 147 -31.77 8.38 -0.09
C ASP A 147 -30.38 8.72 -0.65
N SER A 148 -29.34 9.00 0.15
CA SER A 148 -28.09 9.51 -0.45
C SER A 148 -27.23 8.49 -1.19
N PHE A 149 -27.56 7.19 -1.20
CA PHE A 149 -27.10 6.23 -2.23
C PHE A 149 -28.11 5.07 -2.39
N PRO A 150 -29.03 5.12 -3.37
CA PRO A 150 -29.96 4.04 -3.68
C PRO A 150 -29.24 2.72 -4.02
N ALA A 151 -28.00 2.78 -4.52
CA ALA A 151 -27.25 1.60 -4.98
C ALA A 151 -26.87 0.59 -3.87
N LEU A 152 -26.92 0.96 -2.58
CA LEU A 152 -26.57 0.04 -1.47
C LEU A 152 -27.78 -0.59 -0.79
N ARG A 153 -28.99 -0.22 -1.19
CA ARG A 153 -30.23 -0.91 -0.82
C ARG A 153 -30.94 -1.22 -2.12
N GLN A 154 -30.92 -2.46 -2.55
CA GLN A 154 -31.83 -2.89 -3.60
C GLN A 154 -33.25 -2.55 -3.13
N GLU A 155 -33.94 -1.64 -3.83
CA GLU A 155 -35.35 -1.37 -3.59
C GLU A 155 -36.10 -2.71 -3.67
N GLY A 156 -36.85 -3.05 -2.61
CA GLY A 156 -37.61 -4.30 -2.51
C GLY A 156 -36.98 -5.43 -1.69
N LEU A 157 -35.77 -5.27 -1.12
CA LEU A 157 -35.28 -6.18 -0.07
C LEU A 157 -35.82 -5.74 1.29
N ASP A 158 -36.60 -6.62 1.94
CA ASP A 158 -37.21 -6.41 3.25
C ASP A 158 -36.26 -5.71 4.22
N VAL A 159 -36.60 -4.47 4.55
CA VAL A 159 -35.82 -3.58 5.44
C VAL A 159 -35.65 -4.18 6.84
N GLU A 160 -36.47 -5.17 7.19
CA GLU A 160 -36.46 -5.90 8.45
C GLU A 160 -35.45 -7.06 8.49
N ARG A 161 -35.00 -7.59 7.34
CA ARG A 161 -33.93 -8.59 7.32
C ARG A 161 -32.60 -7.87 7.21
N ALA A 162 -31.76 -7.96 8.23
CA ALA A 162 -30.38 -7.51 8.16
C ALA A 162 -29.64 -8.32 7.07
N VAL A 163 -29.64 -7.83 5.83
CA VAL A 163 -28.93 -8.46 4.73
C VAL A 163 -27.44 -8.47 5.07
N LYS A 164 -26.83 -9.65 5.07
CA LYS A 164 -25.38 -9.82 5.27
C LYS A 164 -24.67 -8.99 4.19
N ARG A 165 -23.62 -8.26 4.57
CA ARG A 165 -22.84 -7.42 3.64
C ARG A 165 -21.41 -7.92 3.60
N VAL A 166 -20.84 -8.03 2.41
CA VAL A 166 -19.45 -8.46 2.19
C VAL A 166 -18.75 -7.40 1.36
N LEU A 167 -17.55 -7.01 1.76
CA LEU A 167 -16.71 -6.08 1.03
C LEU A 167 -15.58 -6.84 0.34
N VAL A 168 -15.48 -6.70 -0.98
CA VAL A 168 -14.37 -7.17 -1.80
C VAL A 168 -13.54 -5.94 -2.18
N VAL A 169 -12.26 -5.93 -1.83
CA VAL A 169 -11.37 -4.79 -2.09
C VAL A 169 -10.64 -5.03 -3.41
N ASP A 170 -10.81 -4.13 -4.36
CA ASP A 170 -10.08 -4.14 -5.62
C ASP A 170 -8.74 -3.41 -5.47
N GLN A 171 -7.81 -3.68 -6.39
CA GLN A 171 -6.46 -3.11 -6.38
C GLN A 171 -6.05 -2.66 -7.78
N THR A 172 -5.01 -1.84 -7.89
CA THR A 172 -4.52 -1.37 -9.19
C THR A 172 -3.85 -2.50 -9.97
N ALA A 173 -4.20 -2.67 -11.23
CA ALA A 173 -3.54 -3.61 -12.12
C ALA A 173 -2.04 -3.31 -12.24
N GLY A 174 -1.20 -4.36 -12.16
CA GLY A 174 0.25 -4.23 -12.19
C GLY A 174 0.89 -3.81 -10.86
N ASP A 175 0.13 -3.78 -9.76
CA ASP A 175 0.70 -3.60 -8.42
C ASP A 175 1.68 -4.74 -8.10
N MET A 176 2.90 -4.37 -7.69
CA MET A 176 3.96 -5.32 -7.36
C MET A 176 3.60 -6.20 -6.16
N SER A 177 2.82 -5.69 -5.21
CA SER A 177 2.38 -6.47 -4.05
C SER A 177 1.46 -7.63 -4.42
N VAL A 178 0.76 -7.56 -5.56
CA VAL A 178 -0.04 -8.68 -6.08
C VAL A 178 0.90 -9.77 -6.60
N ALA A 179 1.75 -9.41 -7.56
CA ALA A 179 2.64 -10.38 -8.20
C ALA A 179 3.64 -11.00 -7.23
N LEU A 180 4.25 -10.19 -6.36
CA LEU A 180 5.22 -10.65 -5.36
C LEU A 180 4.56 -11.19 -4.09
N GLY A 181 3.26 -10.98 -3.91
CA GLY A 181 2.47 -11.64 -2.87
C GLY A 181 1.96 -13.02 -3.28
N GLY A 182 2.29 -13.49 -4.48
CA GLY A 182 1.84 -14.79 -5.00
C GLY A 182 0.45 -14.80 -5.63
N ALA A 183 -0.09 -13.62 -5.95
CA ALA A 183 -1.38 -13.45 -6.60
C ALA A 183 -1.24 -12.92 -8.04
N ASN A 184 -2.32 -12.99 -8.80
CA ASN A 184 -2.42 -12.47 -10.16
C ASN A 184 -3.86 -12.00 -10.45
N ALA A 185 -4.16 -11.64 -11.70
CA ALA A 185 -5.49 -11.20 -12.10
C ALA A 185 -6.58 -12.25 -11.82
N ASP A 186 -6.30 -13.53 -12.07
CA ASP A 186 -7.23 -14.64 -11.82
C ASP A 186 -7.54 -14.81 -10.33
N THR A 187 -6.60 -14.42 -9.45
CA THR A 187 -6.84 -14.39 -8.00
C THR A 187 -7.96 -13.42 -7.62
N PHE A 188 -8.07 -12.26 -8.27
CA PHE A 188 -9.14 -11.30 -8.00
C PHE A 188 -10.50 -11.81 -8.47
N VAL A 189 -10.54 -12.43 -9.66
CA VAL A 189 -11.76 -13.09 -10.17
C VAL A 189 -12.21 -14.21 -9.23
N SER A 190 -11.25 -15.04 -8.80
CA SER A 190 -11.51 -16.13 -7.86
C SER A 190 -11.97 -15.61 -6.49
N MET A 191 -11.38 -14.51 -6.00
CA MET A 191 -11.79 -13.85 -4.76
C MET A 191 -13.24 -13.35 -4.84
N LEU A 192 -13.65 -12.73 -5.94
CA LEU A 192 -15.04 -12.29 -6.13
C LEU A 192 -16.00 -13.48 -6.24
N ALA A 193 -15.61 -14.53 -6.96
CA ALA A 193 -16.39 -15.76 -7.07
C ALA A 193 -16.57 -16.44 -5.70
N ALA A 194 -15.50 -16.56 -4.92
CA ALA A 194 -15.53 -17.09 -3.56
C ALA A 194 -16.43 -16.26 -2.64
N ALA A 195 -16.30 -14.92 -2.67
CA ALA A 195 -17.15 -14.02 -1.90
C ALA A 195 -18.65 -14.23 -2.20
N ARG A 196 -19.01 -14.45 -3.47
CA ARG A 196 -20.39 -14.77 -3.87
C ARG A 196 -20.83 -16.16 -3.41
N GLY A 197 -19.97 -17.18 -3.59
CA GLY A 197 -20.28 -18.57 -3.25
C GLY A 197 -20.41 -18.83 -1.75
N GLU A 198 -19.52 -18.25 -0.95
CA GLU A 198 -19.48 -18.43 0.52
C GLU A 198 -20.54 -17.60 1.26
N ASN A 199 -21.16 -16.62 0.58
CA ASN A 199 -22.10 -15.68 1.19
C ASN A 199 -23.40 -15.58 0.38
N PRO A 200 -24.16 -16.69 0.22
CA PRO A 200 -25.42 -16.67 -0.50
C PRO A 200 -26.41 -15.70 0.17
N GLY A 201 -27.07 -14.87 -0.65
CA GLY A 201 -28.02 -13.85 -0.19
C GLY A 201 -27.38 -12.61 0.46
N ALA A 202 -26.06 -12.51 0.51
CA ALA A 202 -25.38 -11.29 0.95
C ALA A 202 -25.29 -10.26 -0.18
N THR A 203 -25.32 -8.97 0.16
CA THR A 203 -24.92 -7.91 -0.77
C THR A 203 -23.39 -7.85 -0.82
N ILE A 204 -22.83 -8.06 -2.01
CA ILE A 204 -21.39 -7.96 -2.24
C ILE A 204 -21.05 -6.57 -2.77
N TYR A 205 -20.22 -5.82 -2.05
CA TYR A 205 -19.70 -4.53 -2.47
C TYR A 205 -18.28 -4.68 -2.97
N VAL A 206 -18.01 -4.21 -4.19
CA VAL A 206 -16.63 -4.11 -4.70
C VAL A 206 -16.12 -2.69 -4.49
N LYS A 207 -15.12 -2.52 -3.63
CA LYS A 207 -14.49 -1.22 -3.40
C LYS A 207 -13.32 -1.02 -4.35
N THR A 208 -13.54 -0.19 -5.37
CA THR A 208 -12.50 0.21 -6.32
C THR A 208 -11.40 1.05 -5.64
N HIS A 209 -10.15 0.84 -6.06
CA HIS A 209 -9.00 1.57 -5.54
C HIS A 209 -9.05 3.07 -5.96
N PRO A 210 -8.69 4.03 -5.08
CA PRO A 210 -8.76 5.47 -5.40
C PRO A 210 -7.97 5.91 -6.66
N GLU A 211 -6.82 5.28 -6.93
CA GLU A 211 -6.04 5.56 -8.15
C GLU A 211 -6.74 5.07 -9.43
N VAL A 212 -7.63 4.07 -9.33
CA VAL A 212 -8.46 3.61 -10.44
C VAL A 212 -9.64 4.54 -10.63
N THR A 213 -10.32 4.93 -9.55
CA THR A 213 -11.42 5.91 -9.59
C THR A 213 -10.98 7.27 -10.16
N SER A 214 -9.72 7.67 -9.97
CA SER A 214 -9.16 8.89 -10.57
C SER A 214 -8.68 8.74 -12.02
N GLY A 215 -8.87 7.57 -12.63
CA GLY A 215 -8.52 7.28 -14.04
C GLY A 215 -7.02 7.11 -14.32
N ARG A 216 -6.17 7.07 -13.28
CA ARG A 216 -4.71 6.96 -13.45
C ARG A 216 -4.24 5.53 -13.72
N LYS A 217 -5.02 4.53 -13.32
CA LYS A 217 -4.74 3.10 -13.48
C LYS A 217 -6.03 2.31 -13.72
N GLY A 218 -5.94 1.10 -14.25
CA GLY A 218 -7.05 0.12 -14.26
C GLY A 218 -7.09 -0.70 -12.97
N GLY A 219 -8.26 -1.21 -12.60
CA GLY A 219 -8.44 -2.17 -11.49
C GLY A 219 -8.50 -3.61 -12.00
N TYR A 220 -8.26 -4.61 -11.14
CA TYR A 220 -8.38 -6.01 -11.54
C TYR A 220 -9.84 -6.44 -11.74
N LEU A 221 -10.78 -5.81 -11.02
CA LEU A 221 -12.21 -6.13 -11.10
C LEU A 221 -13.00 -5.18 -12.03
N THR A 222 -12.34 -4.30 -12.78
CA THR A 222 -13.03 -3.32 -13.64
C THR A 222 -13.93 -3.99 -14.70
N ALA A 223 -13.50 -5.10 -15.29
CA ALA A 223 -14.31 -5.84 -16.28
C ALA A 223 -15.56 -6.47 -15.63
N GLU A 224 -15.42 -7.03 -14.43
CA GLU A 224 -16.50 -7.65 -13.65
C GLU A 224 -17.53 -6.63 -13.16
N GLN A 225 -17.11 -5.38 -12.92
CA GLN A 225 -17.99 -4.28 -12.56
C GLN A 225 -18.85 -3.80 -13.73
N ASN A 226 -18.32 -3.86 -14.96
CA ASN A 226 -19.02 -3.42 -16.18
C ASN A 226 -19.90 -4.51 -16.81
N GLY A 227 -19.79 -5.77 -16.35
CA GLY A 227 -20.59 -6.91 -16.81
C GLY A 227 -21.96 -7.03 -16.15
N VAL A 228 -22.34 -6.10 -15.27
CA VAL A 228 -23.70 -6.00 -14.70
C VAL A 228 -24.50 -5.04 -15.58
N VAL A 229 -25.11 -5.56 -16.65
CA VAL A 229 -26.23 -4.94 -17.37
C VAL A 229 -27.46 -5.80 -17.13
#